data_AF-A0A8T4R5P9-F1
#
_entry.id   AF-A0A8T4R5P9-F1
#
_cell.length_a   1.000
_cell.length_b   1.000
_cell.length_c   1.000
_cell.angle_alpha   90.00
_cell.angle_beta   90.00
_cell.angle_gamma   90.00
#
_symmetry.space_group_name_H-M   'P 1'
#
loop_
_entity.id
_entity.type
_entity.pdbx_description
1 polymer ?
#
loop_
_entity_poly.entity_id
_entity_poly.type
_entity_poly.pdbx_seq_one_letter_code
_entity_poly.pdbx_strand_id
1 'polypeptide(L)'
;MAEHPRNVKGYDGSLEELAQSIGNMAYNQTALFIEKLADGLKRQADADLARGRDQLASELYATANRLYEAKESMGSAWKICEPYMK
;
A
#
# COMPACT_ATOMS: atom_id res chain seq x y z
N MET A 1 -4.67 -24.36 -3.04
CA MET A 1 -4.47 -22.98 -3.56
C MET A 1 -4.74 -22.04 -2.41
N ALA A 2 -3.87 -21.06 -2.15
CA ALA A 2 -4.22 -20.01 -1.18
C ALA A 2 -5.37 -19.20 -1.77
N GLU A 3 -6.46 -19.06 -1.02
CA GLU A 3 -7.59 -18.22 -1.42
C GLU A 3 -7.13 -16.76 -1.46
N HIS A 4 -7.41 -16.04 -2.54
CA HIS A 4 -7.28 -14.60 -2.60
C HIS A 4 -8.61 -13.98 -2.16
N PRO A 5 -8.72 -13.50 -0.91
CA PRO A 5 -9.98 -12.93 -0.43
C PRO A 5 -10.33 -11.69 -1.26
N ARG A 6 -11.61 -11.57 -1.63
CA ARG A 6 -12.11 -10.41 -2.40
C ARG A 6 -12.22 -9.15 -1.55
N ASN A 7 -12.36 -9.30 -0.23
CA ASN A 7 -12.52 -8.21 0.73
C ASN A 7 -11.47 -8.32 1.85
N VAL A 8 -11.24 -7.22 2.55
CA VAL A 8 -10.37 -7.21 3.74
C VAL A 8 -11.03 -8.05 4.84
N LYS A 9 -10.37 -9.13 5.25
CA LYS A 9 -10.87 -10.02 6.28
C LYS A 9 -11.04 -9.27 7.60
N GLY A 10 -12.24 -9.35 8.19
CA GLY A 10 -12.56 -8.69 9.46
C GLY A 10 -12.88 -7.20 9.33
N TYR A 11 -13.08 -6.70 8.11
CA TYR A 11 -13.62 -5.36 7.86
C TYR A 11 -15.01 -5.49 7.24
N ASP A 12 -16.01 -4.95 7.92
CA ASP A 12 -17.42 -5.07 7.53
C ASP A 12 -17.90 -3.96 6.57
N GLY A 13 -17.06 -2.94 6.35
CA GLY A 13 -17.34 -1.83 5.44
C GLY A 13 -17.00 -2.13 3.98
N SER A 14 -17.39 -1.21 3.11
CA SER A 14 -17.05 -1.19 1.68
C SER A 14 -15.61 -0.74 1.43
N LEU A 15 -15.06 -1.09 0.26
CA LEU A 15 -13.73 -0.62 -0.15
C LEU A 15 -13.65 0.91 -0.25
N GLU A 16 -14.79 1.57 -0.53
CA GLU A 16 -14.89 3.03 -0.57
C GLU A 16 -14.73 3.63 0.84
N GLU A 17 -15.45 3.11 1.82
CA GLU A 17 -15.32 3.53 3.23
C GLU A 17 -13.91 3.27 3.77
N LEU A 18 -13.28 2.17 3.35
CA LEU A 18 -11.90 1.85 3.72
C LEU A 18 -10.92 2.87 3.14
N ALA A 19 -11.06 3.18 1.84
CA ALA A 19 -10.23 4.16 1.16
C ALA A 19 -10.37 5.56 1.78
N GLN A 20 -11.62 5.97 2.08
CA GLN A 20 -11.90 7.23 2.77
C GLN A 20 -11.25 7.24 4.17
N SER A 21 -11.37 6.15 4.92
CA SER A 21 -10.78 6.04 6.26
C SER A 21 -9.25 6.16 6.24
N ILE A 22 -8.58 5.50 5.28
CA ILE A 22 -7.13 5.58 5.10
C ILE A 22 -6.69 6.98 4.63
N GLY A 23 -7.45 7.60 3.73
CA GLY A 23 -7.17 8.92 3.18
C GLY A 23 -7.37 10.06 4.19
N ASN A 24 -8.21 9.86 5.20
CA ASN A 24 -8.45 10.83 6.27
C ASN A 24 -7.42 10.79 7.40
N MET A 25 -6.49 9.82 7.40
CA MET A 25 -5.40 9.80 8.36
C MET A 25 -4.42 10.96 8.11
N ALA A 26 -3.62 11.30 9.13
CA ALA A 26 -2.49 12.22 8.94
C ALA A 26 -1.57 11.68 7.83
N TYR A 27 -1.05 12.57 6.97
CA TYR A 27 -0.31 12.15 5.77
C TYR A 27 0.91 11.29 6.08
N ASN A 28 1.57 11.48 7.23
CA ASN A 28 2.63 10.59 7.71
C ASN A 28 2.12 9.17 8.02
N GLN A 29 0.93 9.03 8.60
CA GLN A 29 0.30 7.73 8.87
C GLN A 29 -0.17 7.06 7.58
N THR A 30 -0.74 7.82 6.64
CA THR A 30 -1.06 7.28 5.30
C THR A 30 0.21 6.83 4.58
N ALA A 31 1.31 7.56 4.69
CA ALA A 31 2.61 7.15 4.16
C ALA A 31 3.10 5.81 4.75
N LEU A 32 2.97 5.63 6.08
CA LEU A 32 3.27 4.35 6.73
C LEU A 32 2.38 3.21 6.23
N PHE A 33 1.07 3.46 6.05
CA PHE A 33 0.16 2.45 5.49
C PHE A 33 0.58 2.03 4.08
N ILE A 34 0.90 3.00 3.22
CA ILE A 34 1.36 2.75 1.83
C ILE A 34 2.66 1.93 1.83
N GLU A 35 3.62 2.23 2.72
CA GLU A 35 4.83 1.42 2.88
C GLU A 35 4.52 -0.03 3.22
N LYS A 36 3.63 -0.27 4.21
CA LYS A 36 3.26 -1.64 4.61
C LYS A 36 2.53 -2.39 3.51
N LEU A 37 1.72 -1.70 2.70
CA LEU A 37 1.09 -2.28 1.51
C LEU A 37 2.16 -2.66 0.46
N ALA A 38 3.11 -1.77 0.19
CA ALA A 38 4.22 -2.02 -0.73
C ALA A 38 5.09 -3.22 -0.28
N ASP A 39 5.43 -3.29 1.01
CA ASP A 39 6.15 -4.42 1.63
C ASP A 39 5.39 -5.75 1.41
N GLY A 40 4.06 -5.73 1.54
CA GLY A 40 3.20 -6.87 1.30
C GLY A 40 3.21 -7.35 -0.16
N LEU A 41 3.12 -6.42 -1.12
CA LEU A 41 3.17 -6.74 -2.54
C LEU A 41 4.55 -7.22 -2.98
N LYS A 42 5.62 -6.61 -2.46
CA LYS A 42 7.00 -7.06 -2.73
C LYS A 42 7.21 -8.51 -2.25
N ARG A 43 6.73 -8.88 -1.06
CA ARG A 43 6.80 -10.26 -0.57
C ARG A 43 6.04 -11.25 -1.46
N GLN A 44 4.91 -10.84 -2.03
CA GLN A 44 4.18 -11.65 -3.00
C GLN A 44 4.97 -11.80 -4.31
N ALA A 45 5.57 -10.71 -4.81
CA ALA A 45 6.46 -10.72 -5.97
C ALA A 45 7.64 -11.69 -5.78
N ASP A 46 8.33 -11.60 -4.63
CA ASP A 46 9.43 -12.50 -4.27
C ASP A 46 8.98 -13.98 -4.29
N ALA A 47 7.77 -14.26 -3.78
CA ALA A 47 7.21 -15.61 -3.75
C ALA A 47 6.77 -16.12 -5.15
N ASP A 48 6.31 -15.24 -6.03
CA ASP A 48 5.95 -15.60 -7.41
C ASP A 48 7.19 -15.78 -8.30
N LEU A 49 8.22 -14.97 -8.10
CA LEU A 49 9.53 -15.15 -8.75
C LEU A 49 10.13 -16.51 -8.38
N ALA A 50 10.12 -16.88 -7.10
CA ALA A 50 10.59 -18.18 -6.64
C ALA A 50 9.81 -19.38 -7.24
N ARG A 51 8.60 -19.15 -7.76
CA ARG A 51 7.75 -20.14 -8.43
C ARG A 51 7.88 -20.10 -9.97
N GLY A 52 8.77 -19.28 -10.52
CA GLY A 52 8.97 -19.12 -11.96
C GLY A 52 7.86 -18.32 -12.66
N ARG A 53 7.15 -17.45 -11.94
CA ARG A 53 6.07 -16.60 -12.49
C ARG A 53 6.59 -15.18 -12.74
N ASP A 54 7.58 -15.07 -13.61
CA ASP A 54 8.39 -13.87 -13.75
C ASP A 54 7.58 -12.63 -14.15
N GLN A 55 6.60 -12.78 -15.05
CA GLN A 55 5.72 -11.67 -15.47
C GLN A 55 4.87 -11.14 -14.31
N LEU A 56 4.30 -12.05 -13.49
CA LEU A 56 3.50 -11.66 -12.33
C LEU A 56 4.36 -10.99 -11.27
N ALA A 57 5.54 -11.55 -10.98
CA ALA A 57 6.49 -10.96 -10.07
C ALA A 57 6.93 -9.56 -10.52
N SER A 58 7.21 -9.38 -11.82
CA SER A 58 7.57 -8.09 -12.41
C SER A 58 6.50 -7.03 -12.20
N GLU A 59 5.22 -7.35 -12.44
CA GLU A 59 4.12 -6.41 -12.23
C GLU A 59 3.92 -6.07 -10.74
N LEU A 60 4.08 -7.04 -9.84
CA LEU A 60 3.99 -6.80 -8.39
C LEU A 60 5.17 -5.96 -7.88
N TYR A 61 6.39 -6.18 -8.37
CA TYR A 61 7.53 -5.32 -8.07
C TYR A 61 7.32 -3.89 -8.57
N ALA A 62 6.87 -3.73 -9.81
CA ALA A 62 6.57 -2.41 -10.37
C ALA A 62 5.50 -1.68 -9.55
N THR A 63 4.49 -2.40 -9.08
CA THR A 63 3.44 -1.84 -8.22
C THR A 63 4.00 -1.43 -6.85
N ALA A 64 4.79 -2.29 -6.19
CA ALA A 64 5.43 -1.96 -4.92
C ALA A 64 6.34 -0.73 -5.04
N ASN A 65 7.12 -0.61 -6.12
CA ASN A 65 7.98 0.54 -6.37
C ASN A 65 7.19 1.85 -6.50
N ARG A 66 6.09 1.86 -7.27
CA ARG A 66 5.20 3.02 -7.38
C ARG A 66 4.57 3.41 -6.04
N LEU A 67 4.26 2.42 -5.18
CA LEU A 67 3.77 2.70 -3.83
C LEU A 67 4.86 3.31 -2.94
N TYR A 68 6.12 2.87 -3.05
CA TYR A 68 7.22 3.54 -2.33
C TYR A 68 7.38 5.00 -2.78
N GLU A 69 7.27 5.29 -4.07
CA GLU A 69 7.26 6.67 -4.60
C GLU A 69 6.06 7.48 -4.06
N ALA A 70 4.87 6.88 -3.99
CA ALA A 70 3.69 7.49 -3.39
C ALA A 70 3.88 7.77 -1.89
N LYS A 71 4.54 6.86 -1.15
CA LYS A 71 4.91 7.06 0.26
C LYS A 71 5.85 8.26 0.44
N GLU A 72 6.85 8.44 -0.42
CA GLU A 72 7.72 9.63 -0.38
C GLU A 72 6.94 10.93 -0.67
N SER A 73 5.98 10.86 -1.59
CA SER A 73 5.09 11.99 -1.90
C SER A 73 4.20 12.36 -0.70
N MET A 74 3.62 11.37 -0.01
CA MET A 74 2.84 11.59 1.21
C MET A 74 3.69 12.14 2.36
N GLY A 75 4.92 11.65 2.51
CA GLY A 75 5.88 12.21 3.48
C GLY A 75 6.23 13.67 3.19
N SER A 76 6.35 14.03 1.91
CA SER A 76 6.57 15.42 1.49
C SER A 76 5.35 16.30 1.77
N ALA A 77 4.14 15.79 1.49
CA ALA A 77 2.89 16.48 1.83
C ALA A 77 2.76 16.72 3.35
N TRP A 78 3.14 15.74 4.17
CA TRP A 78 3.18 15.91 5.63
C TRP A 78 4.11 17.05 6.04
N LYS A 79 5.35 17.07 5.55
CA LYS A 79 6.32 18.14 5.87
C LYS A 79 5.81 19.54 5.52
N ILE A 80 4.98 19.66 4.48
CA ILE A 80 4.37 20.92 4.07
C ILE A 80 3.26 21.32 5.05
N CYS A 81 2.37 20.39 5.42
CA CYS A 81 1.20 20.72 6.23
C CYS A 81 1.46 20.72 7.74
N GLU A 82 2.43 19.93 8.22
CA GLU A 82 2.74 19.73 9.65
C GLU A 82 2.93 21.04 10.42
N PRO A 83 3.66 22.06 9.93
CA PRO A 83 3.81 23.33 10.65
C PRO A 83 2.49 24.11 10.85
N TYR A 84 1.45 23.78 10.10
CA TYR A 84 0.14 24.42 10.16
C TYR A 84 -0.89 23.60 10.95
N MET A 85 -0.56 22.36 11.33
CA MET A 85 -1.39 21.53 12.18
C MET A 85 -1.16 21.90 13.64
N LYS A 86 -2.19 22.42 14.28
CA LYS A 86 -2.18 22.81 15.71
C LYS A 86 -2.54 21.64 16.60
#